data_AF-A0A1J3J5Z5-F1
#
_entry.id   AF-A0A1J3J5Z5-F1
#
_cell.length_a   1.000
_cell.length_b   1.000
_cell.length_c   1.000
_cell.angle_alpha   90.00
_cell.angle_beta   90.00
_cell.angle_gamma   90.00
#
_symmetry.space_group_name_H-M   'P 1'
#
loop_
_entity.id
_entity.type
_entity.pdbx_description
1 polymer ?
#
loop_
_entity_poly.entity_id
_entity_poly.type
_entity_poly.pdbx_seq_one_letter_code
_entity_poly.pdbx_strand_id
1 'polypeptide(L)'
;HLAAYKLSESSENTVLLKLVLRRRDQKAGDRESTVQLKPYGTPLLSSASRENALTKGKILCSVQNMLSPFRKEECMGKKGNSEPHIPERRSARFNNTEEDDKNGGLRKAKKSSSSEVAASKLSLQLIDENNKTVNLPEDEAEAIKLPSATVTVYLDWTPELSGIYDITCLESLPEVLKYGPATKKARSEPLSLYACLEAFLREEPLVPDEMW
;
A
#
# COMPACT_ATOMS: atom_id res chain seq x y z
N HIS A 1 -3.61 -8.52 13.71
CA HIS A 1 -4.06 -8.62 12.30
C HIS A 1 -2.87 -9.00 11.43
N LEU A 2 -3.03 -9.96 10.54
CA LEU A 2 -2.02 -10.33 9.55
C LEU A 2 -2.46 -9.75 8.20
N ALA A 3 -1.54 -9.13 7.47
CA ALA A 3 -1.77 -8.68 6.10
C ALA A 3 -0.96 -9.57 5.16
N ALA A 4 -1.60 -10.04 4.09
CA ALA A 4 -0.94 -10.76 3.02
C ALA A 4 -0.95 -9.88 1.76
N TYR A 5 0.18 -9.82 1.07
CA TYR A 5 0.34 -9.02 -0.15
C TYR A 5 0.56 -9.96 -1.32
N LYS A 6 -0.20 -9.75 -2.40
CA LYS A 6 0.10 -10.37 -3.67
C LYS A 6 1.12 -9.49 -4.39
N LEU A 7 2.34 -10.01 -4.53
CA LEU A 7 3.37 -9.39 -5.37
C LEU A 7 3.30 -10.04 -6.75
N SER A 8 3.41 -9.23 -7.81
CA SER A 8 3.64 -9.76 -9.15
C SER A 8 5.00 -10.46 -9.19
N GLU A 9 5.15 -11.47 -10.04
CA GLU A 9 6.45 -12.12 -10.26
C GLU A 9 7.49 -11.06 -10.60
N SER A 10 8.38 -10.82 -9.65
CA SER A 10 9.46 -9.86 -9.79
C SER A 10 10.53 -10.47 -10.68
N SER A 11 10.92 -9.78 -11.75
CA SER A 11 12.21 -10.05 -12.36
C SER A 11 13.32 -9.82 -11.33
N GLU A 12 14.46 -10.51 -11.47
CA GLU A 12 15.60 -10.44 -10.54
C GLU A 12 16.11 -9.00 -10.29
N ASN A 13 15.71 -8.05 -11.15
CA ASN A 13 16.12 -6.65 -11.12
C ASN A 13 15.05 -5.70 -10.54
N THR A 14 14.31 -6.13 -9.52
CA THR A 14 13.38 -5.23 -8.79
C THR A 14 13.78 -5.02 -7.35
N VAL A 15 13.43 -3.84 -6.83
CA VAL A 15 13.55 -3.45 -5.43
C VAL A 15 12.15 -3.34 -4.86
N LEU A 16 11.92 -3.99 -3.72
CA LEU A 16 10.69 -3.85 -2.95
C LEU A 16 10.81 -2.65 -2.00
N LEU A 17 9.95 -1.65 -2.18
CA LEU A 17 9.78 -0.51 -1.30
C LEU A 17 8.65 -0.79 -0.31
N LYS A 18 8.99 -0.84 0.98
CA LYS A 18 8.04 -0.98 2.08
C LYS A 18 7.82 0.36 2.76
N LEU A 19 6.70 1.02 2.48
CA LEU A 19 6.32 2.27 3.13
C LEU A 19 5.70 1.99 4.51
N VAL A 20 6.34 2.52 5.55
CA VAL A 20 5.88 2.44 6.95
C VAL A 20 5.56 3.84 7.43
N LEU A 21 4.31 4.08 7.78
CA LEU A 21 3.88 5.37 8.35
C LEU A 21 4.28 5.42 9.82
N ARG A 22 4.75 6.56 10.32
CA ARG A 22 5.04 6.76 11.74
C ARG A 22 4.23 7.90 12.32
N ARG A 23 3.67 7.70 13.51
CA ARG A 23 3.00 8.76 14.28
C ARG A 23 3.66 8.92 15.63
N ARG A 24 3.55 10.11 16.22
CA ARG A 24 3.90 10.29 17.63
C ARG A 24 2.98 9.43 18.49
N ASP A 25 3.55 8.73 19.45
CA ASP A 25 2.75 8.02 20.44
C ASP A 25 2.00 9.01 21.33
N GLN A 26 0.68 8.86 21.42
CA GLN A 26 -0.19 9.70 22.27
C GLN A 26 -0.50 9.03 23.62
N LYS A 27 0.14 7.89 23.94
CA LYS A 27 -0.03 7.21 25.24
C LYS A 27 0.53 8.07 26.39
N ALA A 28 -0.39 8.88 26.94
CA ALA A 28 -0.52 9.45 28.27
C ALA A 28 0.68 9.45 29.22
N GLY A 29 1.12 10.68 29.54
CA GLY A 29 1.42 11.08 30.92
C GLY A 29 2.71 10.56 31.53
N ASP A 30 3.86 11.00 31.05
CA ASP A 30 4.98 11.21 31.97
C ASP A 30 5.98 12.25 31.45
N ARG A 31 6.61 12.91 32.42
CA ARG A 31 7.59 13.97 32.25
C ARG A 31 8.77 13.48 31.40
N GLU A 32 9.24 14.33 30.49
CA GLU A 32 10.51 14.14 29.74
C GLU A 32 10.66 12.83 28.94
N SER A 33 9.62 12.36 28.24
CA SER A 33 9.83 11.34 27.21
C SER A 33 10.18 12.00 25.88
N THR A 34 11.34 11.65 25.30
CA THR A 34 11.70 11.99 23.92
C THR A 34 10.54 11.61 22.99
N VAL A 35 10.21 12.48 22.03
CA VAL A 35 9.10 12.27 21.09
C VAL A 35 9.37 11.00 20.27
N GLN A 36 8.85 9.86 20.70
CA GLN A 36 9.03 8.59 20.00
C GLN A 36 8.03 8.48 18.85
N LEU A 37 8.56 8.33 17.64
CA LEU A 37 7.80 8.01 16.43
C LEU A 37 7.61 6.51 16.33
N LYS A 38 6.37 6.04 16.40
CA LYS A 38 6.04 4.60 16.31
C LYS A 38 5.40 4.28 14.96
N PRO A 39 5.68 3.11 14.38
CA PRO A 39 4.97 2.61 13.21
C PRO A 39 3.45 2.64 13.43
N TYR A 40 2.71 3.02 12.39
CA TYR A 40 1.26 3.13 12.40
C TYR A 40 0.66 2.39 11.21
N GLY A 41 -0.38 1.59 11.51
CA GLY A 41 -1.15 0.88 10.50
C GLY A 41 -0.37 -0.18 9.74
N THR A 42 -0.97 -0.61 8.65
CA THR A 42 -0.46 -1.64 7.73
C THR A 42 0.51 -1.00 6.73
N PRO A 43 1.73 -1.54 6.56
CA PRO A 43 2.68 -1.04 5.55
C PRO A 43 2.13 -1.12 4.13
N LEU A 44 2.54 -0.18 3.27
CA LEU A 44 2.24 -0.25 1.84
C LEU A 44 3.46 -0.77 1.09
N LEU A 45 3.24 -1.56 0.05
CA LEU A 45 4.30 -2.14 -0.77
C LEU A 45 4.23 -1.60 -2.19
N SER A 46 5.39 -1.30 -2.76
CA SER A 46 5.57 -0.98 -4.17
C SER A 46 6.88 -1.57 -4.67
N SER A 47 6.96 -1.92 -5.95
CA SER A 47 8.19 -2.39 -6.58
C SER A 47 8.77 -1.30 -7.48
N ALA A 48 10.09 -1.15 -7.48
CA ALA A 48 10.82 -0.29 -8.41
C ALA A 48 11.85 -1.10 -9.20
N SER A 49 12.07 -0.74 -10.47
CA SER A 49 13.15 -1.34 -11.28
C SER A 49 14.52 -0.91 -10.75
N ARG A 50 15.43 -1.87 -10.58
CA ARG A 50 16.85 -1.65 -10.20
C ARG A 50 17.72 -1.30 -11.39
N GLU A 51 17.32 -1.73 -12.59
CA GLU A 51 18.04 -1.47 -13.85
C GLU A 51 18.16 0.03 -14.12
N ASN A 52 17.12 0.78 -13.78
CA ASN A 52 17.18 2.22 -13.77
C ASN A 52 17.67 2.73 -12.41
N ALA A 53 18.56 3.72 -12.40
CA ALA A 53 18.99 4.38 -11.16
C ALA A 53 17.79 4.75 -10.29
N LEU A 54 17.70 4.18 -9.08
CA LEU A 54 16.67 4.55 -8.12
C LEU A 54 17.08 5.90 -7.53
N THR A 55 16.32 6.94 -7.81
CA THR A 55 16.60 8.29 -7.33
C THR A 55 15.60 8.68 -6.25
N LYS A 56 15.93 9.70 -5.45
CA LYS A 56 15.01 10.25 -4.44
C LYS A 56 13.68 10.69 -5.06
N GLY A 57 13.71 11.30 -6.25
CA GLY A 57 12.49 11.69 -6.98
C GLY A 57 11.59 10.49 -7.35
N LYS A 58 12.17 9.35 -7.73
CA LYS A 58 11.40 8.11 -8.00
C LYS A 58 10.77 7.54 -6.73
N ILE A 59 11.47 7.60 -5.60
CA ILE A 59 10.95 7.17 -4.31
C ILE A 59 9.79 8.07 -3.89
N LEU A 60 9.95 9.39 -3.99
CA LEU A 60 8.88 10.35 -3.70
C LEU A 60 7.64 10.10 -4.57
N CYS A 61 7.82 9.91 -5.88
CA CYS A 61 6.73 9.58 -6.80
C CYS A 61 6.05 8.26 -6.41
N SER A 62 6.83 7.24 -6.04
CA SER A 62 6.29 5.95 -5.58
C SER A 62 5.48 6.10 -4.30
N VAL A 63 5.96 6.88 -3.33
CA VAL A 63 5.25 7.18 -2.08
C VAL A 63 3.95 7.94 -2.36
N GLN A 64 3.97 8.94 -3.22
CA GLN A 64 2.76 9.67 -3.62
C GLN A 64 1.73 8.77 -4.30
N ASN A 65 2.18 7.89 -5.19
CA ASN A 65 1.31 6.93 -5.86
C ASN A 65 0.69 5.95 -4.86
N MET A 66 1.47 5.44 -3.91
CA MET A 66 0.97 4.60 -2.81
C MET A 66 -0.05 5.33 -1.93
N LEU A 67 0.11 6.64 -1.72
CA LEU A 67 -0.81 7.45 -0.91
C LEU A 67 -2.05 7.94 -1.68
N SER A 68 -2.01 7.92 -3.02
CA SER A 68 -3.06 8.46 -3.87
C SER A 68 -4.47 7.90 -3.61
N PRO A 69 -4.67 6.60 -3.27
CA PRO A 69 -6.00 6.05 -2.98
C PRO A 69 -6.59 6.59 -1.68
N PHE A 70 -5.76 7.15 -0.79
CA PHE A 70 -6.15 7.67 0.51
C PHE A 70 -6.40 9.18 0.47
N ARG A 71 -6.32 9.84 -0.70
CA ARG A 71 -6.61 11.28 -0.79
C ARG A 71 -8.06 11.53 -0.42
N LYS A 72 -8.29 12.47 0.49
CA LYS A 72 -9.64 12.95 0.78
C LYS A 72 -10.19 13.60 -0.47
N GLU A 73 -11.44 13.27 -0.80
CA GLU A 73 -12.15 14.00 -1.84
C GLU A 73 -12.30 15.44 -1.36
N GLU A 74 -11.76 16.38 -2.15
CA GLU A 74 -11.95 17.79 -1.88
C GLU A 74 -13.46 18.01 -2.00
N CYS A 75 -14.14 18.21 -0.86
CA CYS A 75 -15.48 18.74 -0.86
C CYS A 75 -15.38 20.15 -1.44
N MET A 76 -15.38 20.24 -2.77
CA MET A 76 -15.55 21.48 -3.50
C MET A 76 -16.84 22.07 -2.97
N GLY A 77 -16.71 23.05 -2.08
CA GLY A 77 -17.85 23.71 -1.49
C GLY A 77 -18.73 24.17 -2.63
N LYS A 78 -19.90 23.53 -2.79
CA LYS A 78 -20.98 24.06 -3.60
C LYS A 78 -21.40 25.36 -2.92
N LYS A 79 -20.69 26.45 -3.21
CA LYS A 79 -21.19 27.79 -3.00
C LYS A 79 -22.14 28.10 -4.16
N GLY A 80 -23.25 27.35 -4.18
CA GLY A 80 -24.41 27.61 -5.03
C GLY A 80 -25.50 28.13 -4.13
N ASN A 81 -25.53 29.44 -3.94
CA ASN A 81 -26.68 30.11 -3.35
C ASN A 81 -27.77 30.17 -4.43
N SER A 82 -28.74 29.27 -4.40
CA SER A 82 -30.12 29.45 -4.89
C SER A 82 -30.95 28.19 -4.66
N GLU A 83 -31.85 28.31 -3.68
CA GLU A 83 -33.21 27.74 -3.54
C GLU A 83 -33.57 26.26 -3.81
N PRO A 84 -34.57 25.71 -3.09
CA PRO A 84 -34.89 24.30 -3.09
C PRO A 84 -35.82 23.93 -4.25
N HIS A 85 -35.38 23.03 -5.13
CA HIS A 85 -36.27 22.34 -6.06
C HIS A 85 -36.28 20.83 -5.79
N ILE A 86 -37.43 20.40 -5.26
CA ILE A 86 -38.10 19.09 -5.23
C ILE A 86 -37.28 17.87 -5.73
N PRO A 87 -37.17 16.77 -4.95
CA PRO A 87 -36.52 15.56 -5.41
C PRO A 87 -37.49 14.73 -6.26
N GLU A 88 -37.30 14.72 -7.58
CA GLU A 88 -37.95 13.73 -8.43
C GLU A 88 -37.15 12.42 -8.44
N ARG A 89 -37.82 11.38 -7.94
CA ARG A 89 -37.44 9.97 -8.06
C ARG A 89 -37.25 9.58 -9.53
N ARG A 90 -36.28 8.67 -9.74
CA ARG A 90 -36.13 7.63 -10.81
C ARG A 90 -34.82 7.84 -11.56
N SER A 91 -34.12 6.84 -12.05
CA SER A 91 -34.20 5.37 -12.01
C SER A 91 -32.88 4.95 -12.64
N ALA A 92 -32.25 3.89 -12.14
CA ALA A 92 -31.15 3.24 -12.83
C ALA A 92 -31.59 2.85 -14.25
N ARG A 93 -30.88 3.32 -15.28
CA ARG A 93 -30.95 2.75 -16.63
C ARG A 93 -29.56 2.81 -17.25
N PHE A 94 -28.89 1.66 -17.21
CA PHE A 94 -27.78 1.35 -18.11
C PHE A 94 -28.29 1.43 -19.54
N ASN A 95 -27.50 2.01 -20.44
CA ASN A 95 -27.49 1.65 -21.85
C ASN A 95 -26.08 1.87 -22.38
N ASN A 96 -25.48 0.77 -22.85
CA ASN A 96 -24.29 0.76 -23.67
C ASN A 96 -24.66 1.25 -25.07
N THR A 97 -23.87 2.12 -25.67
CA THR A 97 -23.79 2.24 -27.12
C THR A 97 -22.37 2.62 -27.47
N GLU A 98 -21.69 1.68 -28.13
CA GLU A 98 -20.42 1.87 -28.82
C GLU A 98 -20.69 2.74 -30.04
N GLU A 99 -19.99 3.87 -30.21
CA GLU A 99 -19.60 4.35 -31.54
C GLU A 99 -18.20 4.98 -31.48
N ASP A 100 -17.47 4.63 -32.52
CA ASP A 100 -16.08 4.87 -32.85
C ASP A 100 -15.85 6.36 -33.18
N ASP A 101 -14.83 6.99 -32.60
CA ASP A 101 -14.26 8.18 -33.24
C ASP A 101 -12.78 8.36 -32.91
N LYS A 102 -11.98 8.26 -33.97
CA LYS A 102 -10.54 8.48 -33.97
C LYS A 102 -10.26 9.98 -33.88
N ASN A 103 -9.65 10.43 -32.80
CA ASN A 103 -8.69 11.53 -32.90
C ASN A 103 -7.61 11.47 -31.82
N GLY A 104 -6.36 11.51 -32.29
CA GLY A 104 -5.16 11.51 -31.47
C GLY A 104 -5.07 12.77 -30.62
N GLY A 105 -4.83 12.58 -29.35
CA GLY A 105 -4.51 13.65 -28.42
C GLY A 105 -3.97 13.03 -27.15
N LEU A 106 -2.64 12.93 -27.07
CA LEU A 106 -1.93 12.61 -25.83
C LEU A 106 -2.30 13.67 -24.79
N ARG A 107 -3.36 13.39 -24.03
CA ARG A 107 -3.75 14.21 -22.88
C ARG A 107 -2.69 13.99 -21.83
N LYS A 108 -1.67 14.85 -21.82
CA LYS A 108 -0.85 15.08 -20.63
C LYS A 108 -1.83 15.38 -19.51
N ALA A 109 -2.00 14.42 -18.60
CA ALA A 109 -2.72 14.65 -17.36
C ALA A 109 -2.12 15.90 -16.73
N LYS A 110 -2.94 16.95 -16.62
CA LYS A 110 -2.57 18.20 -15.99
C LYS A 110 -2.20 17.85 -14.56
N LYS A 111 -0.90 17.76 -14.24
CA LYS A 111 -0.40 17.65 -12.87
C LYS A 111 -1.03 18.81 -12.11
N SER A 112 -2.08 18.51 -11.34
CA SER A 112 -2.68 19.47 -10.44
C SER A 112 -1.60 19.95 -9.49
N SER A 113 -1.49 21.26 -9.29
CA SER A 113 -0.60 21.91 -8.30
C SER A 113 -0.62 21.26 -6.91
N SER A 114 -1.69 20.55 -6.56
CA SER A 114 -1.81 19.74 -5.34
C SER A 114 -0.74 18.63 -5.20
N SER A 115 -0.25 18.06 -6.30
CA SER A 115 0.77 16.99 -6.31
C SER A 115 2.16 17.51 -5.92
N GLU A 116 2.53 18.71 -6.37
CA GLU A 116 3.82 19.33 -6.01
C GLU A 116 3.81 19.78 -4.54
N VAL A 117 2.70 20.35 -4.07
CA VAL A 117 2.52 20.77 -2.67
C VAL A 117 2.57 19.57 -1.70
N ALA A 118 2.16 18.39 -2.13
CA ALA A 118 2.25 17.17 -1.33
C ALA A 118 3.68 16.63 -1.25
N ALA A 119 4.51 16.80 -2.29
CA ALA A 119 5.89 16.28 -2.32
C ALA A 119 6.77 16.96 -1.26
N SER A 120 6.69 18.30 -1.16
CA SER A 120 7.47 19.09 -0.21
C SER A 120 7.11 18.85 1.26
N LYS A 121 6.04 18.08 1.53
CA LYS A 121 5.55 17.77 2.88
C LYS A 121 5.92 16.37 3.37
N LEU A 122 6.61 15.56 2.55
CA LEU A 122 6.97 14.18 2.90
C LEU A 122 8.34 14.15 3.60
N SER A 123 8.34 13.94 4.92
CA SER A 123 9.55 13.61 5.68
C SER A 123 9.84 12.12 5.55
N LEU A 124 10.87 11.76 4.77
CA LEU A 124 11.24 10.37 4.49
C LEU A 124 12.56 9.98 5.14
N GLN A 125 12.60 8.78 5.74
CA GLN A 125 13.82 8.12 6.20
C GLN A 125 13.90 6.71 5.60
N LEU A 126 15.03 6.37 4.98
CA LEU A 126 15.22 5.05 4.39
C LEU A 126 16.08 4.18 5.29
N ILE A 127 15.68 2.91 5.41
CA ILE A 127 16.38 1.88 6.15
C ILE A 127 16.48 0.62 5.28
N ASP A 128 17.66 0.03 5.22
CA ASP A 128 17.88 -1.25 4.55
C ASP A 128 17.34 -2.45 5.36
N GLU A 129 17.51 -3.66 4.83
CA GLU A 129 17.11 -4.89 5.53
C GLU A 129 17.89 -5.16 6.84
N ASN A 130 19.07 -4.56 6.98
CA ASN A 130 19.96 -4.71 8.13
C ASN A 130 19.75 -3.61 9.18
N ASN A 131 18.64 -2.87 9.08
CA ASN A 131 18.31 -1.73 9.94
C ASN A 131 19.32 -0.57 9.86
N LYS A 132 20.09 -0.44 8.78
CA LYS A 132 21.02 0.68 8.54
C LYS A 132 20.34 1.79 7.76
N THR A 133 20.62 3.03 8.15
CA THR A 133 20.09 4.21 7.47
C THR A 133 20.72 4.38 6.09
N VAL A 134 19.89 4.53 5.07
CA VAL A 134 20.33 4.86 3.71
C VAL A 134 20.20 6.37 3.52
N ASN A 135 21.30 7.02 3.17
CA ASN A 135 21.31 8.46 2.94
C ASN A 135 20.51 8.80 1.68
N LEU A 136 19.60 9.77 1.81
CA LEU A 136 18.96 10.38 0.65
C LEU A 136 19.84 11.53 0.17
N PRO A 137 20.28 11.51 -1.10
CA PRO A 137 20.98 12.63 -1.68
C PRO A 137 20.10 13.89 -1.65
N GLU A 138 20.75 15.04 -1.59
CA GLU A 138 20.05 16.33 -1.63
C GLU A 138 19.40 16.54 -3.00
N ASP A 139 20.16 16.25 -4.07
CA ASP A 139 19.68 16.20 -5.44
C ASP A 139 18.72 15.01 -5.66
N GLU A 140 17.53 15.31 -6.17
CA GLU A 140 16.51 14.32 -6.46
C GLU A 140 16.83 13.41 -7.64
N ALA A 141 17.75 13.82 -8.52
CA ALA A 141 18.19 13.07 -9.69
C ALA A 141 19.36 12.12 -9.41
N GLU A 142 20.02 12.25 -8.26
CA GLU A 142 21.16 11.41 -7.92
C GLU A 142 20.74 9.97 -7.60
N ALA A 143 21.56 9.01 -8.06
CA ALA A 143 21.32 7.60 -7.90
C ALA A 143 21.61 7.13 -6.46
N ILE A 144 20.63 6.48 -5.83
CA ILE A 144 20.74 5.88 -4.51
C ILE A 144 21.28 4.46 -4.66
N LYS A 145 22.42 4.18 -4.02
CA LYS A 145 22.95 2.82 -3.93
C LYS A 145 22.22 2.07 -2.84
N LEU A 146 21.41 1.10 -3.24
CA LEU A 146 20.72 0.21 -2.31
C LEU A 146 21.50 -1.08 -2.09
N PRO A 147 21.83 -1.43 -0.84
CA PRO A 147 22.57 -2.65 -0.53
C PRO A 147 21.71 -3.91 -0.69
N SER A 148 20.38 -3.80 -0.54
CA SER A 148 19.44 -4.92 -0.54
C SER A 148 18.35 -4.79 -1.62
N ALA A 149 17.70 -5.92 -1.92
CA ALA A 149 16.48 -6.00 -2.72
C ALA A 149 15.25 -5.41 -2.02
N THR A 150 15.27 -5.24 -0.69
CA THR A 150 14.15 -4.62 0.06
C THR A 150 14.62 -3.38 0.82
N VAL A 151 13.81 -2.33 0.77
CA VAL A 151 14.07 -1.07 1.47
C VAL A 151 12.83 -0.62 2.21
N THR A 152 12.99 -0.29 3.48
CA THR A 152 11.93 0.31 4.28
C THR A 152 12.00 1.82 4.16
N VAL A 153 10.90 2.44 3.74
CA VAL A 153 10.71 3.88 3.68
C VAL A 153 9.82 4.28 4.84
N TYR A 154 10.37 4.95 5.83
CA TYR A 154 9.57 5.57 6.89
C TYR A 154 9.06 6.92 6.45
N LEU A 155 7.76 7.16 6.62
CA LEU A 155 7.14 8.47 6.41
C LEU A 155 6.61 8.98 7.74
N ASP A 156 7.13 10.13 8.18
CA ASP A 156 6.63 10.78 9.38
C ASP A 156 5.30 11.46 9.09
N TRP A 157 4.26 11.00 9.78
CA TRP A 157 2.91 11.43 9.53
C TRP A 157 2.63 12.73 10.29
N THR A 158 2.51 13.82 9.55
CA THR A 158 2.31 15.16 10.09
C THR A 158 0.83 15.58 10.09
N PRO A 159 0.45 16.63 10.84
CA PRO A 159 -0.89 17.20 10.78
C PRO A 159 -1.27 17.68 9.37
N GLU A 160 -0.31 18.19 8.59
CA GLU A 160 -0.56 18.63 7.21
C GLU A 160 -0.95 17.46 6.30
N LEU A 161 -0.29 16.30 6.44
CA LEU A 161 -0.64 15.09 5.70
C LEU A 161 -2.02 14.56 6.12
N SER A 162 -2.36 14.66 7.41
CA SER A 162 -3.68 14.29 7.94
C SER A 162 -4.81 15.15 7.38
N GLY A 163 -4.52 16.38 6.93
CA GLY A 163 -5.48 17.23 6.24
C GLY A 163 -5.78 16.79 4.80
N ILE A 164 -4.81 16.14 4.14
CA ILE A 164 -4.88 15.79 2.71
C ILE A 164 -5.32 14.32 2.52
N TYR A 165 -4.89 13.43 3.41
CA TYR A 165 -5.09 11.99 3.29
C TYR A 165 -5.87 11.42 4.47
N ASP A 166 -6.70 10.41 4.21
CA ASP A 166 -7.36 9.58 5.20
C ASP A 166 -6.81 8.14 5.15
N ILE A 167 -5.94 7.83 6.11
CA ILE A 167 -5.26 6.54 6.24
C ILE A 167 -5.88 5.65 7.33
N THR A 168 -7.06 5.99 7.85
CA THR A 168 -7.71 5.23 8.95
C THR A 168 -7.96 3.76 8.58
N CYS A 169 -8.19 3.46 7.30
CA CYS A 169 -8.31 2.10 6.79
C CYS A 169 -7.03 1.26 6.93
N LEU A 170 -5.84 1.87 7.06
CA LEU A 170 -4.59 1.14 7.29
C LEU A 170 -4.47 0.61 8.72
N GLU A 171 -5.20 1.20 9.68
CA GLU A 171 -5.26 0.73 11.06
C GLU A 171 -6.13 -0.52 11.21
N SER A 172 -7.23 -0.58 10.45
CA SER A 172 -8.18 -1.69 10.45
C SER A 172 -8.44 -2.14 9.01
N LEU A 173 -7.68 -3.15 8.57
CA LEU A 173 -7.93 -3.75 7.27
C LEU A 173 -9.24 -4.55 7.30
N PRO A 174 -10.03 -4.52 6.22
CA PRO A 174 -11.21 -5.36 6.10
C PRO A 174 -10.79 -6.84 6.12
N GLU A 175 -11.61 -7.67 6.78
CA GLU A 175 -11.40 -9.12 6.80
C GLU A 175 -11.67 -9.71 5.42
N VAL A 176 -10.62 -10.19 4.75
CA VAL A 176 -10.70 -10.77 3.40
C VAL A 176 -11.06 -12.27 3.44
N LEU A 177 -10.73 -12.95 4.53
CA LEU A 177 -11.01 -14.38 4.72
C LEU A 177 -11.82 -14.57 6.00
N LYS A 178 -13.14 -14.72 5.85
CA LYS A 178 -14.00 -15.16 6.96
C LYS A 178 -13.79 -16.66 7.16
N TYR A 179 -13.23 -17.05 8.30
CA TYR A 179 -13.42 -18.41 8.80
C TYR A 179 -14.91 -18.54 9.17
N GLY A 180 -15.75 -18.86 8.18
CA GLY A 180 -17.11 -19.30 8.46
C GLY A 180 -17.06 -20.57 9.30
N PRO A 181 -18.09 -20.86 10.13
CA PRO A 181 -18.21 -22.17 10.75
C PRO A 181 -18.08 -23.19 9.63
N ALA A 182 -17.09 -24.10 9.75
CA ALA A 182 -16.89 -25.16 8.77
C ALA A 182 -18.27 -25.69 8.39
N THR A 183 -18.63 -25.58 7.10
CA THR A 183 -19.83 -26.26 6.62
C THR A 183 -19.67 -27.70 7.10
N LYS A 184 -20.70 -28.24 7.76
CA LYS A 184 -20.68 -29.42 8.64
C LYS A 184 -20.28 -30.75 7.94
N LYS A 185 -19.49 -30.71 6.88
CA LYS A 185 -18.90 -31.83 6.15
C LYS A 185 -17.39 -31.70 5.91
N ALA A 186 -16.74 -30.57 6.25
CA ALA A 186 -15.29 -30.55 6.39
C ALA A 186 -14.95 -31.04 7.81
N ARG A 187 -14.16 -32.13 7.91
CA ARG A 187 -13.72 -32.72 9.18
C ARG A 187 -13.31 -31.60 10.16
N SER A 188 -13.99 -31.51 11.29
CA SER A 188 -13.73 -30.55 12.37
C SER A 188 -12.53 -30.94 13.24
N GLU A 189 -11.73 -31.90 12.79
CA GLU A 189 -10.50 -32.25 13.48
C GLU A 189 -9.45 -31.21 13.08
N PRO A 190 -8.84 -30.48 14.03
CA PRO A 190 -7.69 -29.66 13.70
C PRO A 190 -6.67 -30.58 13.04
N LEU A 191 -6.26 -30.27 11.81
CA LEU A 191 -5.12 -30.92 11.18
C LEU A 191 -3.91 -30.61 12.05
N SER A 192 -3.60 -31.51 12.98
CA SER A 192 -2.42 -31.36 13.80
C SER A 192 -1.23 -31.59 12.88
N LEU A 193 -0.23 -30.72 12.99
CA LEU A 193 1.00 -30.86 12.22
C LEU A 193 1.62 -32.26 12.40
N TYR A 194 1.46 -32.82 13.61
CA TYR A 194 1.83 -34.18 13.95
C TYR A 194 1.08 -35.25 13.13
N ALA A 195 -0.24 -35.13 12.97
CA ALA A 195 -1.04 -36.06 12.16
C ALA A 195 -0.65 -35.97 10.67
N CYS A 196 -0.36 -34.78 10.16
CA CYS A 196 0.17 -34.62 8.81
C CYS A 196 1.55 -35.28 8.64
N LEU A 197 2.41 -35.17 9.66
CA LEU A 197 3.75 -35.77 9.65
C LEU A 197 3.69 -37.30 9.73
N GLU A 198 2.82 -37.85 10.59
CA GLU A 198 2.59 -39.30 10.65
C GLU A 198 2.04 -39.84 9.33
N ALA A 199 1.09 -39.14 8.69
CA ALA A 199 0.57 -39.55 7.39
C ALA A 199 1.68 -39.57 6.32
N PHE A 200 2.51 -38.53 6.26
CA PHE A 200 3.66 -38.47 5.36
C PHE A 200 4.65 -39.62 5.60
N LEU A 201 4.93 -39.96 6.86
CA LEU A 201 5.83 -41.07 7.20
C LEU A 201 5.23 -42.45 6.91
N ARG A 202 3.90 -42.55 6.84
CA ARG A 202 3.17 -43.79 6.55
C ARG A 202 2.85 -43.99 5.08
N GLU A 203 2.87 -42.93 4.27
CA GLU A 203 2.78 -43.06 2.82
C GLU A 203 3.99 -43.87 2.34
N GLU A 204 3.71 -45.04 1.78
CA GLU A 204 4.73 -45.89 1.19
C GLU A 204 5.34 -45.14 -0.01
N PRO A 205 6.67 -45.01 -0.08
CA PRO A 205 7.30 -44.30 -1.17
C PRO A 205 6.96 -45.01 -2.48
N LEU A 206 6.37 -44.27 -3.43
CA LEU A 206 6.01 -44.78 -4.74
C LEU A 206 7.19 -45.53 -5.35
N VAL A 207 6.94 -46.78 -5.77
CA VAL A 207 7.94 -47.62 -6.41
C VAL A 207 8.37 -46.93 -7.72
N PRO A 208 9.67 -46.92 -8.07
CA PRO A 208 10.18 -46.19 -9.25
C PRO A 208 9.46 -46.50 -10.58
N ASP A 209 8.79 -47.65 -10.68
CA ASP A 209 8.02 -48.08 -11.86
C ASP A 209 6.65 -47.42 -12.02
N GLU A 210 6.15 -46.62 -11.07
CA GLU A 210 4.91 -45.83 -11.23
C GLU A 210 5.17 -44.32 -11.49
N MET A 211 6.43 -43.93 -11.69
CA MET A 211 6.81 -42.56 -12.06
C MET A 211 7.16 -42.46 -13.54
N TRP A 212 6.18 -42.65 -14.42
CA TRP A 212 6.25 -42.23 -15.82
C TRP A 212 4.85 -41.92 -16.38
#